data_AF-A0AAX4PLK2-F1
#
_entry.id   AF-A0AAX4PLK2-F1
#
_cell.length_a   1.000
_cell.length_b   1.000
_cell.length_c   1.000
_cell.angle_alpha   90.00
_cell.angle_beta   90.00
_cell.angle_gamma   90.00
#
_symmetry.space_group_name_H-M   'P 1'
#
loop_
_entity.id
_entity.type
_entity.pdbx_description
1 polymer ?
#
loop_
_entity_poly.entity_id
_entity_poly.type
_entity_poly.pdbx_seq_one_letter_code
_entity_poly.pdbx_strand_id
1 'polypeptide(L)'
;MAGMAGMEQQTIQAEPGAPIEIESLCPRCENNGTTRLLMMEIPHFREIVLMAFECPHCGERNSEVQFAGLIGEKGRKYHLRVEPGDLRAINRQVVKSDHATLSVPELEFEIEPGTQKAQLTTVEGILSAAAKNLQQHQEERRKEYPEVAAKIDAFCEKLESCARAEMGFTLEVSDPSGNSYVESYEQDVAKDDRLTMTYFERTKEMSRKMGLKVEEEEPEIKPDDRTTVRTRGELSARAPPLRGATRTRLPS
;
A
#
# COMPACT_ATOMS: atom_id res chain seq x y z
N MET A 1 20.44 -32.08 -27.28
CA MET A 1 19.37 -31.99 -26.25
C MET A 1 20.06 -31.94 -24.90
N ALA A 2 20.32 -30.74 -24.40
CA ALA A 2 20.96 -30.52 -23.10
C ALA A 2 19.86 -30.34 -22.05
N GLY A 3 19.90 -31.18 -21.01
CA GLY A 3 18.95 -31.18 -19.92
C GLY A 3 19.09 -29.94 -19.04
N MET A 4 17.95 -29.33 -18.71
CA MET A 4 17.84 -28.31 -17.69
C MET A 4 17.99 -28.99 -16.33
N ALA A 5 19.16 -28.83 -15.69
CA ALA A 5 19.36 -29.25 -14.30
C ALA A 5 18.59 -28.29 -13.38
N GLY A 6 17.83 -28.88 -12.47
CA GLY A 6 16.87 -28.20 -11.62
C GLY A 6 17.50 -27.18 -10.67
N MET A 7 16.76 -26.09 -10.43
CA MET A 7 16.99 -25.23 -9.29
C MET A 7 16.55 -25.99 -8.04
N GLU A 8 17.51 -26.52 -7.28
CA GLU A 8 17.24 -27.09 -5.96
C GLU A 8 16.72 -25.97 -5.05
N GLN A 9 15.49 -26.13 -4.55
CA GLN A 9 14.94 -25.26 -3.51
C GLN A 9 15.71 -25.53 -2.22
N GLN A 10 16.67 -24.65 -1.92
CA GLN A 10 17.44 -24.72 -0.69
C GLN A 10 16.49 -24.43 0.48
N THR A 11 16.13 -25.47 1.23
CA THR A 11 15.29 -25.34 2.42
C THR A 11 16.17 -24.76 3.53
N ILE A 12 15.99 -23.48 3.84
CA ILE A 12 16.74 -22.83 4.91
C ILE A 12 16.14 -23.26 6.25
N GLN A 13 16.85 -24.11 6.99
CA GLN A 13 16.48 -24.46 8.36
C GLN A 13 16.96 -23.33 9.29
N ALA A 14 16.03 -22.58 9.88
CA ALA A 14 16.34 -21.57 10.89
C ALA A 14 16.04 -22.13 12.29
N GLU A 15 16.97 -21.94 13.22
CA GLU A 15 16.66 -22.12 14.64
C GLU A 15 15.82 -20.94 15.15
N PRO A 16 14.82 -21.15 16.02
CA PRO A 16 13.98 -20.07 16.55
C PRO A 16 14.82 -18.97 17.20
N GLY A 17 14.74 -17.75 16.67
CA GLY A 17 15.41 -16.56 17.23
C GLY A 17 16.82 -16.27 16.71
N ALA A 18 17.41 -17.13 15.87
CA ALA A 18 18.69 -16.85 15.21
C ALA A 18 18.44 -16.23 13.81
N PRO A 19 19.10 -15.11 13.46
CA PRO A 19 18.96 -14.55 12.12
C PRO A 19 19.65 -15.44 11.09
N ILE A 20 18.96 -15.72 9.98
CA ILE A 20 19.57 -16.31 8.78
C ILE A 20 20.30 -15.19 8.04
N GLU A 21 21.55 -15.38 7.68
CA GLU A 21 22.30 -14.44 6.85
C GLU A 21 22.40 -14.93 5.41
N ILE A 22 22.14 -14.05 4.45
CA ILE A 22 22.22 -14.32 3.01
C ILE A 22 22.99 -13.19 2.34
N GLU A 23 23.89 -13.53 1.42
CA GLU A 23 24.56 -12.55 0.57
C GLU A 23 23.58 -11.96 -0.45
N SER A 24 23.56 -10.65 -0.62
CA SER A 24 22.58 -9.97 -1.49
C SER A 24 23.21 -8.78 -2.22
N LEU A 25 22.78 -8.56 -3.46
CA LEU A 25 23.27 -7.44 -4.27
C LEU A 25 22.78 -6.10 -3.70
N CYS A 26 23.69 -5.14 -3.53
CA CYS A 26 23.34 -3.80 -3.09
C CYS A 26 22.66 -3.02 -4.24
N PRO A 27 21.45 -2.48 -4.04
CA PRO A 27 20.75 -1.72 -5.08
C PRO A 27 21.41 -0.37 -5.40
N ARG A 28 22.33 0.10 -4.54
CA ARG A 28 22.97 1.41 -4.68
C ARG A 28 24.34 1.36 -5.36
N CYS A 29 25.16 0.37 -5.01
CA CYS A 29 26.55 0.29 -5.50
C CYS A 29 26.86 -1.02 -6.24
N GLU A 30 25.88 -1.91 -6.37
CA GLU A 30 25.99 -3.18 -7.09
C GLU A 30 27.06 -4.15 -6.54
N ASN A 31 27.66 -3.86 -5.39
CA ASN A 31 28.48 -4.82 -4.65
C ASN A 31 27.60 -5.66 -3.71
N ASN A 32 28.12 -6.79 -3.24
CA ASN A 32 27.39 -7.62 -2.30
C ASN A 32 27.38 -7.02 -0.88
N GLY A 33 26.21 -7.03 -0.26
CA GLY A 33 26.00 -6.82 1.15
C GLY A 33 25.40 -8.06 1.80
N THR A 34 24.96 -7.91 3.04
CA THR A 34 24.38 -9.00 3.84
C THR A 34 22.94 -8.67 4.18
N THR A 35 22.02 -9.58 3.85
CA THR A 35 20.63 -9.56 4.30
C THR A 35 20.46 -10.54 5.46
N ARG A 36 19.99 -10.04 6.60
CA ARG A 36 19.63 -10.85 7.77
C ARG A 36 18.13 -11.04 7.81
N LEU A 37 17.66 -12.28 7.88
CA LEU A 37 16.26 -12.65 8.00
C LEU A 37 15.99 -13.14 9.42
N LEU A 38 15.07 -12.49 10.12
CA LEU A 38 14.61 -12.90 11.43
C LEU A 38 13.11 -13.22 11.36
N MET A 39 12.76 -14.49 11.52
CA MET A 39 11.38 -14.91 11.71
C MET A 39 10.98 -14.63 13.16
N MET A 40 9.92 -13.85 13.35
CA MET A 40 9.43 -13.49 14.68
C MET A 40 7.91 -13.42 14.72
N GLU A 41 7.35 -13.80 15.87
CA GLU A 41 5.94 -13.60 16.17
C GLU A 41 5.76 -12.32 16.97
N ILE A 42 4.91 -11.41 16.48
CA ILE A 42 4.49 -10.25 17.26
C ILE A 42 3.29 -10.68 18.11
N PRO A 43 3.39 -10.62 19.46
CA PRO A 43 2.30 -10.98 20.34
C PRO A 43 1.01 -10.25 19.97
N HIS A 44 -0.10 -10.99 19.96
CA HIS A 44 -1.44 -10.46 19.62
C HIS A 44 -1.57 -9.92 18.19
N PHE A 45 -0.61 -10.20 17.30
CA PHE A 45 -0.67 -9.76 15.90
C PHE A 45 -0.55 -10.93 14.91
N ARG A 46 0.67 -11.36 14.58
CA ARG A 46 0.99 -12.50 13.68
C ARG A 46 2.51 -12.69 13.55
N GLU A 47 2.88 -13.79 12.90
CA GLU A 47 4.24 -14.06 12.45
C GLU A 47 4.65 -13.18 11.25
N ILE A 48 5.85 -12.63 11.32
CA ILE A 48 6.48 -11.80 10.29
C ILE A 48 7.93 -12.22 10.06
N VAL A 49 8.46 -11.86 8.89
CA VAL A 49 9.88 -11.97 8.57
C VAL A 49 10.46 -10.56 8.49
N LEU A 50 11.35 -10.24 9.43
CA LEU A 50 12.11 -9.00 9.40
C LEU A 50 13.38 -9.22 8.57
N MET A 51 13.55 -8.40 7.53
CA MET A 51 14.71 -8.43 6.64
C MET A 51 15.53 -7.17 6.87
N ALA A 52 16.78 -7.31 7.31
CA ALA A 52 17.70 -6.19 7.49
C ALA A 52 18.90 -6.33 6.54
N PHE A 53 19.00 -5.43 5.57
CA PHE A 53 20.13 -5.38 4.64
C PHE A 53 21.17 -4.35 5.11
N GLU A 54 22.45 -4.70 4.99
CA GLU A 54 23.58 -3.80 5.22
C GLU A 54 24.67 -4.01 4.16
N CYS A 55 25.11 -2.92 3.53
CA CYS A 55 26.22 -2.93 2.59
C CYS A 55 27.49 -2.35 3.21
N PRO A 56 28.58 -3.13 3.35
CA PRO A 56 29.83 -2.65 3.93
C PRO A 56 30.61 -1.69 3.00
N HIS A 57 30.25 -1.61 1.72
CA HIS A 57 30.97 -0.81 0.73
C HIS A 57 30.50 0.64 0.65
N CYS A 58 29.18 0.86 0.62
CA CYS A 58 28.59 2.20 0.49
C CYS A 58 27.75 2.64 1.70
N GLY A 59 27.59 1.76 2.70
CA GLY A 59 26.82 2.03 3.91
C GLY A 59 25.30 1.97 3.72
N GLU A 60 24.82 1.47 2.58
CA GLU A 60 23.38 1.31 2.35
C GLU A 60 22.77 0.35 3.37
N ARG A 61 21.65 0.76 3.97
CA ARG A 61 20.91 -0.04 4.95
C ARG A 61 19.43 0.05 4.67
N ASN A 62 18.75 -1.08 4.76
CA ASN A 62 17.30 -1.14 4.60
C ASN A 62 16.71 -2.15 5.59
N SER A 63 15.49 -1.93 6.03
CA SER A 63 14.75 -2.85 6.90
C SER A 63 13.33 -3.00 6.37
N GLU A 64 12.99 -4.22 5.99
CA GLU A 64 11.69 -4.54 5.39
C GLU A 64 10.99 -5.62 6.20
N VAL A 65 9.67 -5.56 6.24
CA VAL A 65 8.82 -6.58 6.84
C VAL A 65 8.10 -7.34 5.75
N GLN A 66 8.20 -8.66 5.77
CA GLN A 66 7.34 -9.54 4.99
C GLN A 66 6.34 -10.24 5.90
N PHE A 67 5.10 -10.29 5.45
CA PHE A 67 4.03 -10.96 6.17
C PHE A 67 3.94 -12.41 5.70
N ALA A 68 4.00 -13.37 6.64
CA ALA A 68 3.92 -14.80 6.31
C ALA A 68 2.50 -15.26 5.93
N GLY A 69 1.48 -14.40 6.08
CA GLY A 69 0.07 -14.72 5.89
C GLY A 69 -0.61 -13.98 4.73
N LEU A 70 -1.82 -14.44 4.39
CA LEU A 70 -2.69 -13.80 3.40
C LEU A 70 -3.26 -12.47 3.91
N ILE A 71 -3.74 -11.65 2.97
CA ILE A 71 -4.52 -10.45 3.27
C ILE A 71 -5.71 -10.82 4.16
N GLY A 72 -5.94 -10.05 5.23
CA GLY A 72 -7.03 -10.30 6.16
C GLY A 72 -8.42 -10.16 5.53
N GLU A 73 -9.44 -10.72 6.19
CA GLU A 73 -10.84 -10.61 5.73
C GLU A 73 -11.38 -9.17 5.80
N LYS A 74 -10.89 -8.37 6.74
CA LYS A 74 -11.29 -6.97 6.95
C LYS A 74 -10.08 -6.07 7.04
N GLY A 75 -10.28 -4.81 6.65
CA GLY A 75 -9.33 -3.75 6.94
C GLY A 75 -9.32 -3.41 8.42
N ARG A 76 -8.22 -2.81 8.88
CA ARG A 76 -8.07 -2.35 10.27
C ARG A 76 -7.74 -0.87 10.29
N LYS A 77 -8.36 -0.13 11.20
CA LYS A 77 -8.03 1.27 11.48
C LYS A 77 -7.62 1.43 12.93
N TYR A 78 -6.46 2.01 13.16
CA TYR A 78 -5.96 2.38 14.48
C TYR A 78 -6.03 3.90 14.63
N HIS A 79 -6.45 4.35 15.81
CA HIS A 79 -6.34 5.75 16.23
C HIS A 79 -5.57 5.77 17.55
N LEU A 80 -4.38 6.35 17.54
CA LEU A 80 -3.54 6.52 18.71
C LEU A 80 -3.51 8.00 19.10
N ARG A 81 -3.97 8.30 20.32
CA ARG A 81 -3.93 9.64 20.88
C ARG A 81 -2.64 9.84 21.68
N VAL A 82 -1.80 10.75 21.21
CA VAL A 82 -0.55 11.15 21.88
C VAL A 82 -0.79 12.48 22.58
N GLU A 83 -0.58 12.50 23.90
CA GLU A 83 -0.63 13.73 24.69
C GLU A 83 0.76 14.37 24.80
N PRO A 84 0.85 15.69 25.02
CA PRO A 84 2.13 16.34 25.28
C PRO A 84 2.86 15.69 26.48
N GLY A 85 4.13 15.38 26.31
CA GLY A 85 5.01 14.71 27.27
C GLY A 85 4.87 13.18 27.29
N ASP A 86 4.00 12.57 26.48
CA ASP A 86 3.76 11.14 26.48
C ASP A 86 4.81 10.37 25.66
N LEU A 87 6.01 10.24 26.24
CA LEU A 87 7.10 9.47 25.67
C LEU A 87 6.74 7.98 25.47
N ARG A 88 5.79 7.46 26.25
CA ARG A 88 5.38 6.07 26.16
C ARG A 88 4.57 5.81 24.89
N ALA A 89 3.72 6.77 24.49
CA ALA A 89 2.92 6.66 23.27
C ALA A 89 3.78 6.75 22.00
N ILE A 90 4.77 7.65 21.94
CA ILE A 90 5.66 7.78 20.76
C ILE A 90 6.61 6.58 20.57
N ASN A 91 6.89 5.85 21.65
CA ASN A 91 7.77 4.67 21.63
C ASN A 91 7.04 3.37 21.23
N ARG A 92 5.71 3.40 21.05
CA ARG A 92 4.95 2.22 20.61
C ARG A 92 5.48 1.70 19.28
N GLN A 93 5.67 0.39 19.19
CA GLN A 93 6.02 -0.24 17.93
C GLN A 93 4.87 -0.14 16.93
N VAL A 94 5.23 0.08 15.67
CA VAL A 94 4.32 0.15 14.53
C VAL A 94 4.84 -0.78 13.44
N VAL A 95 4.02 -1.74 13.04
CA VAL A 95 4.17 -2.44 11.77
C VAL A 95 3.28 -1.73 10.77
N LYS A 96 3.89 -1.08 9.78
CA LYS A 96 3.16 -0.46 8.67
C LYS A 96 3.25 -1.37 7.46
N SER A 97 2.12 -1.75 6.87
CA SER A 97 2.11 -2.44 5.56
C SER A 97 2.26 -1.45 4.40
N ASP A 98 2.55 -1.97 3.22
CA ASP A 98 2.61 -1.19 1.98
C ASP A 98 1.24 -0.67 1.53
N HIS A 99 0.15 -1.32 1.95
CA HIS A 99 -1.22 -0.89 1.65
C HIS A 99 -1.79 0.12 2.65
N ALA A 100 -1.07 0.41 3.74
CA ALA A 100 -1.56 1.26 4.80
C ALA A 100 -1.38 2.75 4.50
N THR A 101 -2.44 3.50 4.74
CA THR A 101 -2.42 4.95 4.90
C THR A 101 -2.06 5.28 6.35
N LEU A 102 -1.12 6.20 6.53
CA LEU A 102 -0.80 6.77 7.84
C LEU A 102 -1.02 8.27 7.80
N SER A 103 -1.73 8.83 8.77
CA SER A 103 -1.99 10.27 8.81
C SER A 103 -1.91 10.86 10.22
N VAL A 104 -1.61 12.16 10.25
CA VAL A 104 -1.72 13.03 11.43
C VAL A 104 -2.62 14.20 11.05
N PRO A 105 -3.94 14.10 11.31
CA PRO A 105 -4.92 15.07 10.83
C PRO A 105 -4.63 16.52 11.29
N GLU A 106 -4.13 16.71 12.51
CA GLU A 106 -3.82 18.02 13.07
C GLU A 106 -2.68 18.73 12.32
N LEU A 107 -1.85 17.98 11.59
CA LEU A 107 -0.78 18.49 10.76
C LEU A 107 -1.12 18.50 9.26
N GLU A 108 -2.30 18.01 8.85
CA GLU A 108 -2.62 17.74 7.45
C GLU A 108 -1.53 16.87 6.78
N PHE A 109 -0.98 15.92 7.56
CA PHE A 109 0.08 15.03 7.12
C PHE A 109 -0.48 13.67 6.77
N GLU A 110 -0.10 13.12 5.62
CA GLU A 110 -0.52 11.80 5.16
C GLU A 110 0.61 11.12 4.39
N ILE A 111 0.77 9.82 4.64
CA ILE A 111 1.61 8.92 3.87
C ILE A 111 0.70 7.93 3.16
N GLU A 112 0.59 8.10 1.85
CA GLU A 112 -0.26 7.30 0.98
C GLU A 112 0.23 5.85 0.84
N PRO A 113 -0.67 4.90 0.54
CA PRO A 113 -0.31 3.52 0.23
C PRO A 113 0.68 3.43 -0.94
N GLY A 114 1.60 2.47 -0.87
CA GLY A 114 2.58 2.18 -1.92
C GLY A 114 3.76 3.15 -2.00
N THR A 115 3.74 4.27 -1.28
CA THR A 115 4.87 5.22 -1.22
C THR A 115 6.07 4.67 -0.44
N GLN A 116 5.82 3.71 0.45
CA GLN A 116 6.82 3.10 1.32
C GLN A 116 6.60 1.59 1.36
N LYS A 117 7.69 0.83 1.52
CA LYS A 117 7.63 -0.61 1.79
C LYS A 117 7.15 -0.87 3.21
N ALA A 118 6.71 -2.10 3.45
CA ALA A 118 6.33 -2.54 4.77
C ALA A 118 7.53 -2.50 5.72
N GLN A 119 7.34 -1.97 6.92
CA GLN A 119 8.42 -1.72 7.87
C GLN A 119 7.94 -1.88 9.32
N LEU A 120 8.86 -2.26 10.19
CA LEU A 120 8.71 -2.27 11.64
C LEU A 120 9.49 -1.08 12.20
N THR A 121 8.81 -0.19 12.91
CA THR A 121 9.36 1.07 13.41
C THR A 121 8.62 1.48 14.68
N THR A 122 8.77 2.72 15.14
CA THR A 122 7.99 3.33 16.22
C THR A 122 7.21 4.53 15.69
N VAL A 123 6.26 5.04 16.48
CA VAL A 123 5.53 6.29 16.15
C VAL A 123 6.51 7.45 15.97
N GLU A 124 7.47 7.61 16.89
CA GLU A 124 8.59 8.55 16.75
C GLU A 124 9.35 8.34 15.43
N GLY A 125 9.74 7.09 15.16
CA GLY A 125 10.55 6.73 14.00
C GLY A 125 9.87 7.13 12.68
N ILE A 126 8.56 7.00 12.59
CA ILE A 126 7.78 7.41 11.41
C ILE A 126 7.86 8.92 11.21
N LEU A 127 7.62 9.70 12.27
CA LEU A 127 7.61 11.16 12.20
C LEU A 127 9.00 11.74 11.93
N SER A 128 10.03 11.24 12.61
CA SER A 128 11.42 11.63 12.39
C SER A 128 11.90 11.25 10.98
N ALA A 129 11.52 10.07 10.49
CA ALA A 129 11.83 9.67 9.11
C ALA A 129 11.13 10.56 8.08
N ALA A 130 9.87 10.92 8.31
CA ALA A 130 9.13 11.84 7.44
C ALA A 130 9.80 13.22 7.36
N ALA A 131 10.16 13.81 8.51
CA ALA A 131 10.88 15.08 8.57
C ALA A 131 12.22 15.01 7.81
N LYS A 132 13.02 13.95 8.07
CA LYS A 132 14.30 13.73 7.38
C LYS A 132 14.14 13.60 5.87
N ASN A 133 13.10 12.90 5.41
CA ASN A 133 12.84 12.73 3.98
C ASN A 133 12.43 14.04 3.31
N LEU A 134 11.62 14.87 3.97
CA LEU A 134 11.24 16.19 3.46
C LEU A 134 12.43 17.17 3.38
N GLN A 135 13.37 17.05 4.33
CA GLN A 135 14.61 17.83 4.33
C GLN A 135 15.59 17.45 3.21
N GLN A 136 15.41 16.32 2.53
CA GLN A 136 16.24 15.98 1.37
C GLN A 136 16.19 17.09 0.33
N HIS A 137 17.35 17.53 -0.15
CA HIS A 137 17.52 18.63 -1.11
C HIS A 137 17.13 20.03 -0.60
N GLN A 138 16.96 20.24 0.72
CA GLN A 138 16.60 21.57 1.24
C GLN A 138 17.63 22.67 0.92
N GLU A 139 18.93 22.36 0.86
CA GLU A 139 19.96 23.35 0.52
C GLU A 139 19.79 23.92 -0.89
N GLU A 140 19.39 23.09 -1.84
CA GLU A 140 19.10 23.48 -3.22
C GLU A 140 17.80 24.30 -3.25
N ARG A 141 16.74 23.84 -2.57
CA ARG A 141 15.46 24.56 -2.48
C ARG A 141 15.60 25.94 -1.84
N ARG A 142 16.48 26.14 -0.87
CA ARG A 142 16.74 27.46 -0.26
C ARG A 142 17.31 28.47 -1.25
N LYS A 143 18.04 28.00 -2.28
CA LYS A 143 18.61 28.87 -3.33
C LYS A 143 17.58 29.22 -4.40
N GLU A 144 16.79 28.25 -4.83
CA GLU A 144 15.85 28.42 -5.95
C GLU A 144 14.46 28.90 -5.51
N TYR A 145 13.97 28.43 -4.36
CA TYR A 145 12.60 28.64 -3.88
C TYR A 145 12.58 28.92 -2.36
N PRO A 146 13.14 30.05 -1.89
CA PRO A 146 13.32 30.31 -0.46
C PRO A 146 12.02 30.32 0.35
N GLU A 147 10.92 30.80 -0.23
CA GLU A 147 9.61 30.78 0.46
C GLU A 147 9.06 29.36 0.65
N VAL A 148 9.27 28.48 -0.32
CA VAL A 148 8.85 27.07 -0.23
C VAL A 148 9.73 26.34 0.78
N ALA A 149 11.05 26.60 0.73
CA ALA A 149 12.00 26.03 1.67
C ALA A 149 11.65 26.40 3.13
N ALA A 150 11.28 27.65 3.39
CA ALA A 150 10.86 28.10 4.73
C ALA A 150 9.58 27.39 5.22
N LYS A 151 8.61 27.14 4.33
CA LYS A 151 7.40 26.38 4.67
C LYS A 151 7.71 24.91 5.00
N ILE A 152 8.60 24.29 4.23
CA ILE A 152 9.05 22.91 4.49
C ILE A 152 9.79 22.83 5.83
N ASP A 153 10.71 23.77 6.09
CA ASP A 153 11.47 23.82 7.35
C ASP A 153 10.51 23.93 8.55
N ALA A 154 9.55 24.86 8.51
CA ALA A 154 8.54 25.02 9.57
C ALA A 154 7.63 23.78 9.75
N PHE A 155 7.36 23.05 8.68
CA PHE A 155 6.59 21.81 8.75
C PHE A 155 7.41 20.66 9.37
N CYS A 156 8.70 20.55 9.02
CA CYS A 156 9.60 19.58 9.61
C CYS A 156 9.75 19.80 11.13
N GLU A 157 9.84 21.07 11.57
CA GLU A 157 9.85 21.40 12.99
C GLU A 157 8.60 20.90 13.75
N LYS A 158 7.42 20.97 13.12
CA LYS A 158 6.18 20.43 13.70
C LYS A 158 6.21 18.90 13.82
N LEU A 159 6.67 18.21 12.77
CA LEU A 159 6.83 16.75 12.79
C LEU A 159 7.81 16.32 13.88
N GLU A 160 8.95 17.00 13.99
CA GLU A 160 9.95 16.71 15.02
C GLU A 160 9.43 17.01 16.44
N SER A 161 8.62 18.06 16.61
CA SER A 161 7.97 18.36 17.90
C SER A 161 6.99 17.26 18.31
N CYS A 162 6.22 16.71 17.36
CA CYS A 162 5.40 15.52 17.60
C CYS A 162 6.26 14.28 17.90
N ALA A 163 7.37 14.09 17.19
CA ALA A 163 8.29 12.96 17.42
C ALA A 163 8.90 13.00 18.82
N ARG A 164 9.14 14.19 19.40
CA ARG A 164 9.59 14.38 20.79
C ARG A 164 8.46 14.39 21.82
N ALA A 165 7.22 14.15 21.40
CA ALA A 165 6.00 14.29 22.20
C ALA A 165 5.83 15.69 22.82
N GLU A 166 6.41 16.75 22.26
CA GLU A 166 6.25 18.13 22.77
C GLU A 166 4.85 18.69 22.45
N MET A 167 4.24 18.18 21.38
CA MET A 167 2.91 18.53 20.92
C MET A 167 2.03 17.27 20.89
N GLY A 168 0.78 17.41 21.34
CA GLY A 168 -0.21 16.35 21.25
C GLY A 168 -0.79 16.24 19.85
N PHE A 169 -1.08 15.01 19.41
CA PHE A 169 -1.60 14.71 18.08
C PHE A 169 -2.30 13.35 18.06
N THR A 170 -3.02 13.08 16.97
CA THR A 170 -3.61 11.77 16.70
C THR A 170 -2.90 11.11 15.54
N LEU A 171 -2.37 9.91 15.76
CA LEU A 171 -1.87 9.06 14.68
C LEU A 171 -3.00 8.14 14.22
N GLU A 172 -3.35 8.22 12.93
CA GLU A 172 -4.25 7.26 12.31
C GLU A 172 -3.49 6.32 11.39
N VAL A 173 -3.75 5.01 11.51
CA VAL A 173 -3.23 3.99 10.60
C VAL A 173 -4.40 3.22 10.05
N SER A 174 -4.70 3.41 8.77
CA SER A 174 -5.79 2.73 8.07
C SER A 174 -5.22 1.77 7.03
N ASP A 175 -5.40 0.47 7.28
CA ASP A 175 -4.84 -0.58 6.44
C ASP A 175 -5.94 -1.51 5.89
N PRO A 176 -6.29 -1.39 4.59
CA PRO A 176 -7.22 -2.29 3.94
C PRO A 176 -6.77 -3.76 3.96
N SER A 177 -5.46 -4.03 4.02
CA SER A 177 -4.96 -5.41 4.06
C SER A 177 -5.09 -6.07 5.43
N GLY A 178 -5.25 -5.25 6.48
CA GLY A 178 -5.27 -5.68 7.88
C GLY A 178 -3.89 -6.11 8.41
N ASN A 179 -2.81 -5.85 7.67
CA ASN A 179 -1.44 -6.26 8.01
C ASN A 179 -0.64 -5.20 8.77
N SER A 180 -1.27 -4.09 9.15
CA SER A 180 -0.67 -3.10 10.03
C SER A 180 -1.03 -3.35 11.49
N TYR A 181 -0.12 -2.93 12.35
CA TYR A 181 -0.21 -3.11 13.78
C TYR A 181 0.36 -1.89 14.49
N VAL A 182 -0.31 -1.46 15.56
CA VAL A 182 0.21 -0.50 16.52
C VAL A 182 0.20 -1.20 17.86
N GLU A 183 1.36 -1.22 18.53
CA GLU A 183 1.53 -1.89 19.81
C GLU A 183 0.52 -1.38 20.83
N SER A 184 -0.18 -2.32 21.47
CA SER A 184 -1.00 -2.09 22.66
C SER A 184 -0.20 -2.46 23.89
N TYR A 185 -0.19 -1.61 24.92
CA TYR A 185 0.43 -1.99 26.19
C TYR A 185 -0.50 -2.80 27.09
N GLU A 186 -1.76 -2.90 26.71
CA GLU A 186 -2.75 -3.78 27.33
C GLU A 186 -2.89 -5.07 26.51
N GLN A 187 -3.17 -6.18 27.20
CA GLN A 187 -3.42 -7.47 26.54
C GLN A 187 -4.60 -7.44 25.57
N ASP A 188 -5.60 -6.62 25.92
CA ASP A 188 -6.75 -6.36 25.09
C ASP A 188 -6.71 -4.88 24.69
N VAL A 189 -6.62 -4.61 23.39
CA VAL A 189 -6.59 -3.25 22.85
C VAL A 189 -7.80 -2.42 23.29
N ALA A 190 -8.94 -3.06 23.59
CA ALA A 190 -10.12 -2.37 24.09
C ALA A 190 -9.93 -1.74 25.48
N LYS A 191 -8.89 -2.14 26.21
CA LYS A 191 -8.52 -1.57 27.52
C LYS A 191 -7.47 -0.48 27.43
N ASP A 192 -6.84 -0.31 26.27
CA ASP A 192 -5.86 0.74 26.04
C ASP A 192 -6.58 2.09 25.94
N ASP A 193 -6.27 3.00 26.84
CA ASP A 193 -6.94 4.30 26.96
C ASP A 193 -6.53 5.28 25.85
N ARG A 194 -5.40 5.02 25.17
CA ARG A 194 -4.87 5.87 24.09
C ARG A 194 -5.07 5.30 22.71
N LEU A 195 -5.19 3.98 22.58
CA LEU A 195 -5.27 3.28 21.32
C LEU A 195 -6.66 2.69 21.10
N THR A 196 -7.31 3.09 20.00
CA THR A 196 -8.54 2.45 19.53
C THR A 196 -8.29 1.73 18.22
N MET A 197 -8.71 0.46 18.13
CA MET A 197 -8.68 -0.33 16.90
C MET A 197 -10.11 -0.67 16.45
N THR A 198 -10.41 -0.41 15.18
CA THR A 198 -11.68 -0.80 14.56
C THR A 198 -11.44 -1.58 13.28
N TYR A 199 -12.44 -2.39 12.90
CA TYR A 199 -12.45 -3.11 11.62
C TYR A 199 -13.35 -2.38 10.62
N PHE A 200 -13.00 -2.44 9.34
CA PHE A 200 -13.84 -1.92 8.26
C PHE A 200 -13.91 -2.87 7.07
N GLU A 201 -15.01 -2.79 6.33
CA GLU A 201 -15.19 -3.53 5.08
C GLU A 201 -14.46 -2.83 3.94
N ARG A 202 -13.68 -3.59 3.17
CA ARG A 202 -12.91 -3.06 2.04
C ARG A 202 -13.84 -2.63 0.92
N THR A 203 -13.54 -1.50 0.29
CA THR A 203 -14.23 -1.13 -0.95
C THR A 203 -13.77 -2.02 -2.11
N LYS A 204 -14.59 -2.13 -3.16
CA LYS A 204 -14.23 -2.84 -4.40
C LYS A 204 -12.92 -2.31 -5.02
N GLU A 205 -12.66 -1.01 -4.89
CA GLU A 205 -11.42 -0.38 -5.38
C GLU A 205 -10.20 -0.81 -4.55
N MET A 206 -10.31 -0.77 -3.23
CA MET A 206 -9.24 -1.23 -2.33
C MET A 206 -8.88 -2.69 -2.61
N SER A 207 -9.88 -3.56 -2.76
CA SER A 207 -9.68 -4.96 -3.07
C SER A 207 -8.96 -5.16 -4.41
N ARG A 208 -9.34 -4.42 -5.45
CA ARG A 208 -8.64 -4.47 -6.75
C ARG A 208 -7.18 -4.01 -6.65
N LYS A 209 -6.89 -2.91 -5.93
CA LYS A 209 -5.51 -2.42 -5.74
C LYS A 209 -4.61 -3.43 -5.02
N MET A 210 -5.21 -4.28 -4.19
CA MET A 210 -4.52 -5.38 -3.50
C MET A 210 -4.47 -6.69 -4.30
N GLY A 211 -4.95 -6.71 -5.54
CA GLY A 211 -4.98 -7.91 -6.39
C GLY A 211 -6.00 -8.97 -5.97
N LEU A 212 -6.98 -8.61 -5.13
CA LEU A 212 -8.05 -9.51 -4.72
C LEU A 212 -9.12 -9.61 -5.80
N LYS A 213 -9.69 -10.80 -5.95
CA LYS A 213 -10.86 -11.01 -6.80
C LYS A 213 -12.03 -10.22 -6.23
N VAL A 214 -12.65 -9.41 -7.08
CA VAL A 214 -13.87 -8.68 -6.76
C VAL A 214 -14.96 -9.25 -7.65
N GLU A 215 -16.05 -9.72 -7.06
CA GLU A 215 -17.23 -10.09 -7.82
C GLU A 215 -17.78 -8.84 -8.51
N GLU A 216 -17.73 -8.84 -9.83
CA GLU A 216 -18.37 -7.80 -10.63
C GLU A 216 -19.87 -8.09 -10.60
N GLU A 217 -20.66 -7.13 -10.13
CA GLU A 217 -22.10 -7.20 -10.33
C GLU A 217 -22.33 -7.05 -11.83
N GLU A 218 -22.78 -8.13 -12.48
CA GLU A 218 -23.24 -8.04 -13.86
C GLU A 218 -24.34 -6.97 -13.92
N PRO A 219 -24.27 -6.01 -14.86
CA PRO A 219 -25.30 -5.00 -14.97
C PRO A 219 -26.63 -5.71 -15.23
N GLU A 220 -27.62 -5.50 -14.35
CA GLU A 220 -28.99 -5.95 -14.55
C GLU A 220 -29.49 -5.39 -15.89
N ILE A 221 -29.54 -6.23 -16.92
CA ILE A 221 -30.23 -5.91 -18.17
C ILE A 221 -31.71 -5.90 -17.83
N LYS A 222 -32.26 -4.71 -17.55
CA LYS A 222 -33.71 -4.53 -17.44
C LYS A 222 -34.32 -4.89 -18.79
N PRO A 223 -35.26 -5.84 -18.86
CA PRO A 223 -36.00 -6.10 -20.08
C PRO A 223 -36.85 -4.86 -20.37
N ASP A 224 -36.46 -4.10 -21.39
CA ASP A 224 -37.18 -2.89 -21.80
C ASP A 224 -38.55 -3.28 -22.39
N ASP A 225 -39.57 -2.55 -21.96
CA ASP A 225 -40.97 -2.84 -22.21
C ASP A 225 -41.36 -2.51 -23.66
N ARG A 226 -41.89 -3.53 -24.34
CA ARG A 226 -42.71 -3.53 -25.57
C ARG A 226 -42.83 -2.21 -26.35
N THR A 227 -42.21 -2.18 -27.54
CA THR A 227 -42.81 -1.48 -28.70
C THR A 227 -43.53 -2.50 -29.58
N THR A 228 -44.82 -2.70 -29.29
CA THR A 228 -45.78 -3.27 -30.24
C THR A 228 -45.84 -2.40 -31.50
N VAL A 229 -45.43 -2.93 -32.66
CA VAL A 229 -45.91 -2.45 -33.95
C VAL A 229 -46.77 -3.54 -34.59
N ARG A 230 -48.02 -3.14 -34.81
CA ARG A 230 -49.17 -3.94 -35.22
C ARG A 230 -48.93 -4.69 -36.52
N THR A 231 -49.23 -5.99 -36.52
CA THR A 231 -49.53 -6.78 -37.70
C THR A 231 -50.75 -6.21 -38.42
N ARG A 232 -50.64 -5.91 -39.72
CA ARG A 232 -51.79 -5.80 -40.62
C ARG A 232 -51.53 -6.72 -41.81
N GLY A 233 -52.42 -7.70 -41.97
CA GLY A 233 -52.27 -8.81 -42.88
C GLY A 233 -52.41 -8.47 -44.37
N GLU A 234 -51.77 -9.34 -45.15
CA GLU A 234 -52.15 -9.94 -46.43
C GLU A 234 -52.96 -9.11 -47.46
N LEU A 235 -52.42 -9.00 -48.67
CA LEU A 235 -53.09 -9.43 -49.91
C LEU A 235 -52.15 -9.42 -51.14
N SER A 236 -52.04 -10.61 -51.73
CA SER A 236 -52.09 -10.91 -53.17
C SER A 236 -50.90 -10.65 -54.10
N ALA A 237 -50.58 -11.72 -54.83
CA ALA A 237 -49.61 -11.87 -55.90
C ALA A 237 -49.92 -11.06 -57.16
N ARG A 238 -48.87 -10.64 -57.89
CA ARG A 238 -48.74 -10.73 -59.36
C ARG A 238 -47.34 -10.30 -59.82
N ALA A 239 -46.73 -11.13 -60.66
CA ALA A 239 -45.49 -10.88 -61.38
C ALA A 239 -45.78 -10.20 -62.76
N PRO A 240 -44.78 -9.94 -63.63
CA PRO A 240 -44.34 -8.61 -64.10
C PRO A 240 -44.77 -8.30 -65.56
N PRO A 241 -44.23 -7.23 -66.20
CA PRO A 241 -43.41 -7.53 -67.37
C PRO A 241 -42.16 -6.64 -67.60
N LEU A 242 -41.33 -7.18 -68.49
CA LEU A 242 -40.04 -6.72 -69.04
C LEU A 242 -40.13 -5.53 -70.00
N ARG A 243 -38.97 -4.88 -70.22
CA ARG A 243 -38.46 -4.05 -71.35
C ARG A 243 -38.06 -2.63 -70.89
N GLY A 244 -36.95 -2.04 -71.32
CA GLY A 244 -36.04 -2.38 -72.42
C GLY A 244 -34.72 -1.61 -72.34
N ALA A 245 -33.82 -2.01 -73.22
CA ALA A 245 -32.42 -1.63 -73.34
C ALA A 245 -32.19 -0.19 -73.82
N THR A 246 -31.03 0.38 -73.46
CA THR A 246 -30.19 1.13 -74.40
C THR A 246 -28.70 1.06 -74.00
N ARG A 247 -27.88 0.71 -75.00
CA ARG A 247 -26.41 0.71 -75.03
C ARG A 247 -25.85 2.13 -75.17
N THR A 248 -24.63 2.36 -74.71
CA THR A 248 -23.59 3.20 -75.39
C THR A 248 -22.25 2.96 -74.67
N ARG A 249 -21.35 2.13 -75.23
CA ARG A 249 -20.12 2.42 -76.02
C ARG A 249 -18.95 3.05 -75.22
N LEU A 250 -17.85 2.29 -75.16
CA LEU A 250 -16.48 2.68 -74.80
C LEU A 250 -15.84 3.64 -75.84
N PRO A 251 -14.75 4.33 -75.45
CA PRO A 251 -13.40 3.99 -75.95
C PRO A 251 -12.34 4.11 -74.81
N SER A 252 -11.09 3.63 -74.83
CA SER A 252 -10.19 2.96 -75.79
C SER A 252 -9.34 1.96 -75.01
#